data_AF-A0A0D8XAY7-F1
#
_entry.id   AF-A0A0D8XAY7-F1
#
_cell.length_a   1.000
_cell.length_b   1.000
_cell.length_c   1.000
_cell.angle_alpha   90.00
_cell.angle_beta   90.00
_cell.angle_gamma   90.00
#
_symmetry.space_group_name_H-M   'P 1'
#
loop_
_entity.id
_entity.type
_entity.pdbx_description
1 polymer ?
#
loop_
_entity_poly.entity_id
_entity_poly.type
_entity_poly.pdbx_seq_one_letter_code
_entity_poly.pdbx_strand_id
1 'polypeptide(L)'
;MRFLQDNNINLSIDPRIESIQPQILLGCSDLFDLLEDERAKNKRLPSGLRLIFSKLGYLIAGCNRKRKTMSENNIILATEITPIPQETAKHQSWDEFCTFESSGVQEFSGSNAEERRQQNAAVWEQFEKTIQKREDGYYVRLPWKENANTLPPNKSMAIQRLQSTINKLTTNPVLFQEYHETIIQQLNRGIIEEVKETNSLTKKNNEIIHYLPHQAVITPNKETTKLRIVYDASAHPKNAPSLNDVLHQGPVFLPQICDILLRFRTGNVAIISDVEKAFLQ
;
A
#
# COMPACT_ATOMS: atom_id res chain seq x y z
N MET A 1 35.78 3.42 25.33
CA MET A 1 36.57 4.64 25.61
C MET A 1 38.07 4.43 25.48
N ARG A 2 38.69 3.41 26.09
CA ARG A 2 40.15 3.15 25.97
C ARG A 2 40.68 3.16 24.52
N PHE A 3 40.05 2.40 23.62
CA PHE A 3 40.43 2.39 22.18
C PHE A 3 40.43 3.78 21.51
N LEU A 4 39.50 4.66 21.87
CA LEU A 4 39.43 6.01 21.29
C LEU A 4 40.54 6.91 21.85
N GLN A 5 40.84 6.78 23.15
CA GLN A 5 41.93 7.49 23.81
C GLN A 5 43.30 7.04 23.30
N ASP A 6 43.51 5.73 23.16
CA ASP A 6 44.75 5.12 22.65
C ASP A 6 45.02 5.50 21.18
N ASN A 7 43.97 5.87 20.44
CA ASN A 7 44.05 6.29 19.03
C ASN A 7 43.90 7.81 18.83
N ASN A 8 43.86 8.59 19.92
CA ASN A 8 43.70 10.04 19.92
C ASN A 8 42.48 10.54 19.12
N ILE A 9 41.37 9.81 19.17
CA ILE A 9 40.13 10.09 18.44
C ILE A 9 39.17 10.87 19.34
N ASN A 10 38.96 12.14 19.03
CA ASN A 10 37.95 12.96 19.70
C ASN A 10 36.61 12.84 18.96
N LEU A 11 35.54 12.54 19.69
CA LEU A 11 34.19 12.46 19.13
C LEU A 11 33.51 13.82 19.28
N SER A 12 32.81 14.28 18.24
CA SER A 12 32.08 15.54 18.27
C SER A 12 30.81 15.51 19.14
N ILE A 13 30.46 14.35 19.69
CA ILE A 13 29.27 14.12 20.51
C ILE A 13 29.72 13.78 21.94
N ASP A 14 29.18 14.49 22.93
CA ASP A 14 29.41 14.17 24.33
C ASP A 14 28.79 12.79 24.65
N PRO A 15 29.59 11.81 25.13
CA PRO A 15 29.10 10.46 25.43
C PRO A 15 28.06 10.40 26.55
N ARG A 16 27.76 11.52 27.23
CA ARG A 16 26.72 11.65 28.26
C ARG A 16 25.35 12.05 27.71
N ILE A 17 25.25 12.36 26.41
CA ILE A 17 23.99 12.75 25.78
C ILE A 17 23.27 11.49 25.30
N GLU A 18 22.09 11.21 25.88
CA GLU A 18 21.27 10.04 25.52
C GLU A 18 20.40 10.25 24.27
N SER A 19 20.15 11.50 23.88
CA SER A 19 19.28 11.85 22.75
C SER A 19 19.79 13.07 22.00
N ILE A 20 19.81 12.98 20.66
CA ILE A 20 20.26 14.04 19.76
C ILE A 20 19.13 14.33 18.78
N GLN A 21 18.70 15.59 18.71
CA GLN A 21 17.73 16.03 17.71
C GLN A 21 18.47 16.47 16.43
N PRO A 22 18.23 15.83 15.28
CA PRO A 22 18.88 16.24 14.03
C PRO A 22 18.33 17.60 13.58
N GLN A 23 19.23 18.52 13.23
CA GLN A 23 18.88 19.87 12.77
C GLN A 23 18.91 20.01 11.25
N ILE A 24 19.71 19.19 10.57
CA ILE A 24 19.94 19.25 9.13
C ILE A 24 19.93 17.83 8.58
N LEU A 25 19.22 17.61 7.49
CA LEU A 25 19.24 16.36 6.72
C LEU A 25 20.11 16.60 5.48
N LEU A 26 21.15 15.78 5.31
CA LEU A 26 22.05 15.85 4.16
C LEU A 26 21.64 14.81 3.11
N GLY A 27 21.59 15.21 1.84
CA GLY A 27 21.36 14.31 0.73
C GLY A 27 22.61 13.49 0.39
N CYS A 28 22.43 12.40 -0.36
CA CYS A 28 23.56 11.58 -0.81
C CYS A 28 24.56 12.38 -1.67
N SER A 29 24.09 13.32 -2.50
CA SER A 29 24.95 14.20 -3.29
C SER A 29 25.91 15.00 -2.41
N ASP A 30 25.40 15.56 -1.32
CA ASP A 30 26.18 16.44 -0.44
C ASP A 30 27.08 15.65 0.50
N LEU A 31 26.70 14.40 0.82
CA LEU A 31 27.46 13.51 1.69
C LEU A 31 28.82 13.16 1.08
N PHE A 32 28.87 12.85 -0.22
CA PHE A 32 30.12 12.43 -0.86
C PHE A 32 31.16 13.54 -0.92
N ASP A 33 30.74 14.80 -1.02
CA ASP A 33 31.64 15.97 -0.97
C ASP A 33 32.26 16.20 0.42
N LEU A 34 31.61 15.69 1.47
CA LEU A 34 32.07 15.79 2.85
C LEU A 34 33.03 14.65 3.25
N LEU A 35 32.99 13.53 2.54
CA LEU A 35 33.88 12.39 2.79
C LEU A 35 35.26 12.67 2.18
N GLU A 36 36.32 12.41 2.95
CA GLU A 36 37.69 12.42 2.42
C GLU A 36 38.15 10.98 2.19
N ASP A 37 38.66 10.67 1.00
CA ASP A 37 39.15 9.32 0.66
C ASP A 37 40.56 9.07 1.22
N GLU A 38 40.75 9.36 2.51
CA GLU A 38 41.95 8.98 3.25
C GLU A 38 41.74 7.62 3.93
N ARG A 39 41.86 6.55 3.14
CA ARG A 39 41.71 5.16 3.62
C ARG A 39 42.57 4.81 4.83
N ALA A 40 43.69 5.51 5.04
CA ALA A 40 44.60 5.34 6.18
C ALA A 40 44.01 5.81 7.53
N LYS A 41 43.04 6.73 7.52
CA LYS A 41 42.36 7.23 8.74
C LYS A 41 41.12 6.41 9.11
N ASN A 42 40.64 5.55 8.22
CA ASN A 42 39.48 4.71 8.46
C ASN A 42 39.85 3.56 9.41
N LYS A 43 39.28 3.56 10.62
CA LYS A 43 39.58 2.57 11.67
C LYS A 43 38.36 1.73 12.00
N ARG A 44 38.56 0.43 12.25
CA ARG A 44 37.50 -0.45 12.72
C ARG A 44 37.49 -0.47 14.25
N LEU A 45 36.33 -0.18 14.83
CA LEU A 45 36.10 -0.28 16.27
C LEU A 45 35.99 -1.75 16.70
N PRO A 46 36.34 -2.07 17.95
CA PRO A 46 36.14 -3.42 18.51
C PRO A 46 34.70 -3.93 18.45
N SER A 47 33.70 -3.03 18.37
CA SER A 47 32.29 -3.36 18.16
C SER A 47 31.96 -3.84 16.73
N GLY A 48 32.93 -3.82 15.82
CA GLY A 48 32.75 -4.18 14.42
C GLY A 48 32.33 -3.01 13.52
N LEU A 49 31.94 -1.88 14.11
CA LEU A 49 31.64 -0.62 13.40
C LEU A 49 32.91 0.00 12.80
N ARG A 50 32.75 0.81 11.75
CA ARG A 50 33.84 1.55 11.12
C ARG A 50 33.74 3.04 11.42
N LEU A 51 34.90 3.64 11.67
CA LEU A 51 35.08 5.08 11.68
C LEU A 51 35.53 5.50 10.29
N ILE A 52 34.81 6.43 9.70
CA ILE A 52 35.10 7.03 8.40
C ILE A 52 35.44 8.49 8.63
N PHE A 53 36.58 8.94 8.12
CA PHE A 53 36.97 10.34 8.25
C PHE A 53 36.19 11.22 7.25
N SER A 54 35.70 12.36 7.72
CA SER A 54 35.05 13.38 6.91
C SER A 54 35.61 14.76 7.28
N LYS A 55 35.34 15.77 6.45
CA LYS A 55 35.70 17.18 6.72
C LYS A 55 35.11 17.72 8.03
N LEU A 56 34.07 17.06 8.56
CA LEU A 56 33.39 17.42 9.82
C LEU A 56 33.83 16.55 11.01
N GLY A 57 34.79 15.64 10.81
CA GLY A 57 35.27 14.69 11.82
C GLY A 57 34.91 13.24 11.50
N TYR A 58 35.03 12.36 12.49
CA TYR A 58 34.79 10.93 12.30
C TYR A 58 33.29 10.58 12.31
N LEU A 59 32.85 9.92 11.24
CA LEU A 59 31.52 9.32 11.11
C LEU A 59 31.59 7.84 11.53
N ILE A 60 30.56 7.38 12.24
CA ILE A 60 30.43 5.95 12.61
C ILE A 60 29.48 5.29 11.62
N ALA A 61 29.95 4.28 10.91
CA ALA A 61 29.17 3.53 9.93
C ALA A 61 29.31 2.01 10.12
N GLY A 62 28.22 1.28 9.91
CA GLY A 62 28.19 -0.18 9.95
C GLY A 62 27.13 -0.74 10.88
N CYS A 63 27.04 -2.07 10.94
CA CYS A 63 26.05 -2.79 11.72
C CYS A 63 26.72 -3.53 12.88
N ASN A 64 26.15 -3.43 14.07
CA ASN A 64 26.60 -4.15 15.26
C ASN A 64 26.08 -5.60 15.21
N ARG A 65 26.67 -6.44 14.36
CA ARG A 65 26.32 -7.88 14.33
C ARG A 65 26.94 -8.56 15.56
N LYS A 66 26.14 -8.73 16.63
CA LYS A 66 26.41 -9.78 17.62
C LYS A 66 26.37 -11.11 16.86
N ARG A 67 27.54 -11.75 16.66
CA ARG A 67 27.64 -13.10 16.11
C ARG A 67 26.85 -14.04 17.03
N LYS A 68 25.59 -14.37 16.67
CA LYS A 68 24.99 -15.63 17.09
C LYS A 68 25.74 -16.71 16.31
N THR A 69 26.59 -17.45 17.01
CA THR A 69 27.07 -18.75 16.55
C THR A 69 25.86 -19.68 16.45
N MET A 70 25.42 -20.01 15.24
CA MET A 70 24.72 -21.26 14.98
C MET A 70 24.78 -21.62 13.50
N SER A 71 25.12 -22.88 13.29
CA SER A 71 24.90 -23.75 12.13
C SER A 71 25.57 -23.36 10.81
N GLU A 72 26.43 -24.28 10.39
CA GLU A 72 26.98 -24.44 9.05
C GLU A 72 25.89 -24.42 7.97
N ASN A 73 26.34 -24.11 6.76
CA ASN A 73 25.60 -23.88 5.51
C ASN A 73 24.97 -22.48 5.36
N ASN A 74 25.77 -21.52 4.88
CA ASN A 74 25.41 -20.67 3.74
C ASN A 74 26.60 -19.83 3.25
N ILE A 75 26.88 -20.01 1.96
CA ILE A 75 27.79 -19.35 1.02
C ILE A 75 28.27 -17.94 1.45
N ILE A 76 29.59 -17.80 1.58
CA ILE A 76 30.29 -16.52 1.71
C ILE A 76 30.32 -15.86 0.33
N LEU A 77 29.59 -14.76 0.12
CA LEU A 77 29.87 -13.84 -0.98
C LEU A 77 30.84 -12.77 -0.47
N ALA A 78 32.13 -12.98 -0.71
CA ALA A 78 33.14 -11.94 -0.61
C ALA A 78 33.38 -11.43 -2.03
N THR A 79 32.96 -10.20 -2.32
CA THR A 79 33.32 -9.54 -3.58
C THR A 79 34.59 -8.74 -3.34
N GLU A 80 35.73 -9.27 -3.78
CA GLU A 80 36.93 -8.47 -4.03
C GLU A 80 36.67 -7.60 -5.25
N ILE A 81 36.74 -6.28 -5.09
CA ILE A 81 36.79 -5.36 -6.22
C ILE A 81 38.24 -5.36 -6.71
N THR A 82 38.52 -6.15 -7.74
CA THR A 82 39.72 -5.97 -8.55
C THR A 82 39.46 -4.82 -9.53
N PRO A 83 40.41 -3.86 -9.69
CA PRO A 83 40.26 -2.80 -10.67
C PRO A 83 40.44 -3.40 -12.07
N ILE A 84 39.38 -3.40 -12.88
CA ILE A 84 39.45 -3.81 -14.28
C ILE A 84 39.97 -2.61 -15.09
N PRO A 85 41.01 -2.79 -15.93
CA PRO A 85 41.50 -1.75 -16.84
C PRO A 85 40.42 -1.35 -17.86
N GLN A 86 40.44 -0.07 -18.23
CA GLN A 86 39.64 0.52 -19.29
C GLN A 86 39.82 -0.25 -20.60
N GLU A 87 38.79 -0.99 -21.03
CA GLU A 87 38.36 -1.08 -22.43
C GLU A 87 37.08 -1.93 -22.52
N THR A 88 36.14 -1.45 -23.35
CA THR A 88 34.76 -1.95 -23.60
C THR A 88 33.66 -1.40 -22.67
N ALA A 89 33.33 -0.13 -22.89
CA ALA A 89 32.02 0.43 -22.56
C ALA A 89 30.92 -0.29 -23.37
N LYS A 90 30.36 -1.38 -22.82
CA LYS A 90 29.01 -1.81 -23.18
C LYS A 90 28.04 -0.81 -22.55
N HIS A 91 27.17 -0.24 -23.38
CA HIS A 91 26.05 0.59 -22.93
C HIS A 91 25.35 -0.09 -21.76
N GLN A 92 25.51 0.46 -20.55
CA GLN A 92 24.65 0.13 -19.42
C GLN A 92 23.23 0.50 -19.83
N SER A 93 22.36 -0.51 -19.86
CA SER A 93 20.95 -0.31 -20.13
C SER A 93 20.36 0.61 -19.05
N TRP A 94 19.43 1.49 -19.41
CA TRP A 94 18.66 2.27 -18.43
C TRP A 94 18.01 1.37 -17.36
N ASP A 95 17.71 0.11 -17.70
CA ASP A 95 17.17 -0.89 -16.77
C ASP A 95 18.16 -1.25 -15.64
N GLU A 96 19.47 -1.27 -15.92
CA GLU A 96 20.53 -1.54 -14.93
C GLU A 96 20.75 -0.34 -13.99
N PHE A 97 20.55 0.89 -14.49
CA PHE A 97 20.62 2.09 -13.66
C PHE A 97 19.41 2.21 -12.71
N CYS A 98 18.20 1.93 -13.20
CA CYS A 98 17.00 1.93 -12.37
C CYS A 98 17.00 0.83 -11.30
N THR A 99 17.61 -0.33 -11.56
CA THR A 99 17.81 -1.37 -10.54
C THR A 99 18.84 -0.96 -9.48
N PHE A 100 19.84 -0.15 -9.85
CA PHE A 100 20.81 0.40 -8.90
C PHE A 100 20.19 1.46 -7.97
N GLU A 101 19.37 2.39 -8.45
CA GLU A 101 18.66 3.34 -7.56
C GLU A 101 17.59 2.66 -6.68
N SER A 102 17.06 1.51 -7.12
CA SER A 102 16.15 0.68 -6.33
C SER A 102 16.84 -0.06 -5.17
N SER A 103 18.18 -0.08 -5.12
CA SER A 103 18.93 -0.81 -4.10
C SER A 103 18.93 -0.16 -2.70
N GLY A 104 18.25 0.98 -2.53
CA GLY A 104 17.92 1.58 -1.22
C GLY A 104 16.50 1.31 -0.72
N VAL A 105 15.60 0.83 -1.59
CA VAL A 105 14.26 0.35 -1.20
C VAL A 105 14.20 -1.13 -1.56
N GLN A 106 14.88 -1.95 -0.76
CA GLN A 106 14.49 -3.35 -0.66
C GLN A 106 13.08 -3.36 -0.04
N GLU A 107 12.03 -3.27 -0.87
CA GLU A 107 10.80 -3.97 -0.54
C GLU A 107 11.22 -5.42 -0.31
N PHE A 108 11.23 -5.82 0.95
CA PHE A 108 11.49 -7.17 1.40
C PHE A 108 10.44 -8.09 0.76
N SER A 109 10.73 -8.56 -0.45
CA SER A 109 9.83 -9.30 -1.33
C SER A 109 9.99 -10.82 -1.17
N GLY A 110 10.80 -11.26 -0.20
CA GLY A 110 10.87 -12.65 0.25
C GLY A 110 9.89 -12.90 1.39
N SER A 111 9.14 -14.01 1.30
CA SER A 111 7.92 -14.41 2.03
C SER A 111 6.65 -13.64 1.62
N ASN A 112 6.51 -12.36 1.98
CA ASN A 112 5.20 -11.68 1.86
C ASN A 112 4.76 -11.38 0.42
N ALA A 113 5.69 -11.10 -0.50
CA ALA A 113 5.33 -10.82 -1.89
C ALA A 113 5.01 -12.10 -2.65
N GLU A 114 5.74 -13.18 -2.38
CA GLU A 114 5.49 -14.49 -2.99
C GLU A 114 4.18 -15.11 -2.50
N GLU A 115 3.90 -15.04 -1.19
CA GLU A 115 2.58 -15.42 -0.62
C GLU A 115 1.44 -14.62 -1.26
N ARG A 116 1.62 -13.29 -1.43
CA ARG A 116 0.63 -12.44 -2.09
C ARG A 116 0.42 -12.82 -3.55
N ARG A 117 1.48 -13.18 -4.29
CA ARG A 117 1.36 -13.67 -5.67
C ARG A 117 0.58 -14.97 -5.74
N GLN A 118 0.88 -15.93 -4.88
CA GLN A 118 0.17 -17.21 -4.82
C GLN A 118 -1.31 -17.00 -4.47
N GLN A 119 -1.60 -16.16 -3.48
CA GLN A 119 -2.96 -15.80 -3.11
C GLN A 119 -3.70 -15.11 -4.27
N ASN A 120 -3.06 -14.15 -4.94
CA ASN A 120 -3.65 -13.46 -6.09
C ASN A 120 -3.90 -14.42 -7.27
N ALA A 121 -2.99 -15.37 -7.52
CA ALA A 121 -3.16 -16.38 -8.55
C ALA A 121 -4.36 -17.30 -8.25
N ALA A 122 -4.50 -17.75 -6.99
CA ALA A 122 -5.65 -18.57 -6.58
C ALA A 122 -6.99 -17.81 -6.71
N VAL A 123 -7.03 -16.54 -6.31
CA VAL A 123 -8.21 -15.68 -6.46
C VAL A 123 -8.56 -15.48 -7.94
N TRP A 124 -7.55 -15.28 -8.79
CA TRP A 124 -7.73 -15.14 -10.23
C TRP A 124 -8.26 -16.43 -10.87
N GLU A 125 -7.70 -17.59 -10.50
CA GLU A 125 -8.15 -18.88 -10.99
C GLU A 125 -9.62 -19.15 -10.59
N GLN A 126 -10.00 -18.81 -9.36
CA GLN A 126 -11.39 -18.90 -8.92
C GLN A 126 -12.30 -17.96 -9.71
N PHE A 127 -11.86 -16.74 -10.00
CA PHE A 127 -12.59 -15.80 -10.82
C PHE A 127 -12.84 -16.36 -12.23
N GLU A 128 -11.80 -16.85 -12.91
CA GLU A 128 -11.92 -17.45 -14.26
C GLU A 128 -12.83 -18.68 -14.27
N LYS A 129 -12.78 -19.51 -13.22
CA LYS A 129 -13.65 -20.69 -13.10
C LYS A 129 -15.11 -20.36 -12.83
N THR A 130 -15.40 -19.21 -12.21
CA THR A 130 -16.75 -18.87 -11.70
C THR A 130 -17.45 -17.77 -12.47
N ILE A 131 -16.73 -17.01 -13.30
CA ILE A 131 -17.31 -16.01 -14.17
C ILE A 131 -18.25 -16.65 -15.19
N GLN A 132 -19.44 -16.10 -15.34
CA GLN A 132 -20.44 -16.53 -16.30
C GLN A 132 -20.84 -15.37 -17.18
N LYS A 133 -20.64 -15.50 -18.49
CA LYS A 133 -21.23 -14.57 -19.47
C LYS A 133 -22.66 -15.00 -19.75
N ARG A 134 -23.61 -14.11 -19.48
CA ARG A 134 -25.03 -14.24 -19.83
C ARG A 134 -25.37 -13.23 -20.92
N GLU A 135 -26.62 -13.23 -21.37
CA GLU A 135 -27.10 -12.31 -22.41
C GLU A 135 -27.03 -10.85 -21.97
N ASP A 136 -27.22 -10.59 -20.67
CA ASP A 136 -27.29 -9.28 -20.04
C ASP A 136 -25.99 -8.83 -19.36
N GLY A 137 -24.96 -9.68 -19.29
CA GLY A 137 -23.65 -9.26 -18.79
C GLY A 137 -22.79 -10.38 -18.21
N TYR A 138 -21.79 -9.98 -17.41
CA TYR A 138 -20.89 -10.89 -16.72
C TYR A 138 -21.31 -11.03 -15.26
N TYR A 139 -21.51 -12.28 -14.83
CA TYR A 139 -21.84 -12.63 -13.45
C TYR A 139 -20.60 -13.20 -12.79
N VAL A 140 -20.14 -12.52 -11.75
CA VAL A 140 -18.92 -12.85 -11.02
C VAL A 140 -19.28 -13.17 -9.57
N ARG A 141 -18.61 -14.17 -9.00
CA ARG A 141 -18.77 -14.48 -7.58
C ARG A 141 -17.86 -13.58 -6.75
N LEU A 142 -18.32 -13.19 -5.57
CA LEU A 142 -17.47 -12.50 -4.60
C LEU A 142 -16.29 -13.39 -4.19
N PRO A 143 -15.07 -12.85 -4.10
CA PRO A 143 -13.87 -13.62 -3.77
C PRO A 143 -13.77 -13.84 -2.26
N TRP A 144 -14.62 -14.72 -1.73
CA TRP A 144 -14.66 -15.06 -0.30
C TRP A 144 -13.37 -15.70 0.19
N LYS A 145 -12.90 -15.26 1.36
CA LYS A 145 -11.86 -15.94 2.14
C LYS A 145 -12.44 -17.16 2.88
N GLU A 146 -11.56 -18.03 3.36
CA GLU A 146 -11.93 -19.21 4.15
C GLU A 146 -12.74 -18.87 5.41
N ASN A 147 -12.50 -17.70 6.00
CA ASN A 147 -13.19 -17.21 7.20
C ASN A 147 -14.52 -16.48 6.90
N ALA A 148 -15.09 -16.58 5.69
CA ALA A 148 -16.32 -15.87 5.34
C ALA A 148 -17.52 -16.22 6.23
N ASN A 149 -17.56 -17.42 6.80
CA ASN A 149 -18.56 -17.86 7.77
C ASN A 149 -18.49 -17.11 9.12
N THR A 150 -17.41 -16.36 9.40
CA THR A 150 -17.26 -15.56 10.62
C THR A 150 -17.96 -14.20 10.54
N LEU A 151 -18.51 -13.84 9.37
CA LEU A 151 -19.21 -12.59 9.14
C LEU A 151 -20.54 -12.56 9.94
N PRO A 152 -20.71 -11.63 10.89
CA PRO A 152 -21.91 -11.59 11.73
C PRO A 152 -23.12 -11.03 10.97
N PRO A 153 -24.35 -11.39 11.39
CA PRO A 153 -25.56 -10.72 10.90
C PRO A 153 -25.55 -9.25 11.33
N ASN A 154 -25.77 -8.33 10.39
CA ASN A 154 -25.58 -6.89 10.62
C ASN A 154 -26.80 -6.02 10.29
N LYS A 155 -27.96 -6.65 10.02
CA LYS A 155 -29.20 -5.96 9.60
C LYS A 155 -29.63 -4.84 10.55
N SER A 156 -29.61 -5.09 11.86
CA SER A 156 -30.01 -4.10 12.87
C SER A 156 -29.14 -2.85 12.84
N MET A 157 -27.81 -3.03 12.71
CA MET A 157 -26.85 -1.92 12.57
C MET A 157 -27.08 -1.13 11.28
N ALA A 158 -27.34 -1.82 10.16
CA ALA A 158 -27.62 -1.16 8.88
C ALA A 158 -28.91 -0.32 8.95
N ILE A 159 -29.98 -0.86 9.55
CA ILE A 159 -31.23 -0.13 9.76
C ILE A 159 -31.04 1.08 10.67
N GLN A 160 -30.30 0.94 11.77
CA GLN A 160 -30.04 2.07 12.68
C GLN A 160 -29.27 3.20 11.99
N ARG A 161 -28.29 2.87 11.15
CA ARG A 161 -27.55 3.85 10.33
C ARG A 161 -28.44 4.51 9.28
N LEU A 162 -29.35 3.75 8.66
CA LEU A 162 -30.34 4.30 7.73
C LEU A 162 -31.25 5.32 8.43
N GLN A 163 -31.81 4.96 9.59
CA GLN A 163 -32.64 5.87 10.39
C GLN A 163 -31.90 7.14 10.77
N SER A 164 -30.64 7.03 11.21
CA SER A 164 -29.79 8.19 11.51
C SER A 164 -29.57 9.07 10.28
N THR A 165 -29.33 8.47 9.11
CA THR A 165 -29.14 9.20 7.85
C THR A 165 -30.41 9.93 7.44
N ILE A 166 -31.57 9.26 7.48
CA ILE A 166 -32.86 9.87 7.18
C ILE A 166 -33.12 11.04 8.12
N ASN A 167 -33.01 10.85 9.44
CA ASN A 167 -33.26 11.91 10.43
C ASN A 167 -32.38 13.15 10.19
N LYS A 168 -31.11 12.95 9.82
CA LYS A 168 -30.21 14.07 9.47
C LYS A 168 -30.67 14.78 8.21
N LEU A 169 -31.04 14.04 7.16
CA LEU A 169 -31.45 14.60 5.88
C LEU A 169 -32.83 15.28 5.95
N THR A 170 -33.74 14.84 6.81
CA THR A 170 -35.07 15.46 6.99
C THR A 170 -34.99 16.94 7.39
N THR A 171 -33.87 17.37 8.01
CA THR A 171 -33.66 18.78 8.34
C THR A 171 -33.46 19.68 7.12
N ASN A 172 -33.11 19.11 5.96
CA ASN A 172 -32.94 19.81 4.70
C ASN A 172 -33.72 19.10 3.58
N PRO A 173 -34.94 19.57 3.25
CA PRO A 173 -35.80 18.94 2.25
C PRO A 173 -35.14 18.76 0.88
N VAL A 174 -34.27 19.69 0.47
CA VAL A 174 -33.57 19.62 -0.82
C VAL A 174 -32.61 18.45 -0.86
N LEU A 175 -31.79 18.28 0.19
CA LEU A 175 -30.84 17.16 0.26
C LEU A 175 -31.55 15.81 0.42
N PHE A 176 -32.68 15.78 1.13
CA PHE A 176 -33.50 14.57 1.25
C PHE A 176 -34.07 14.15 -0.12
N GLN A 177 -34.57 15.10 -0.89
CA GLN A 177 -35.05 14.89 -2.26
C GLN A 177 -33.93 14.37 -3.17
N GLU A 178 -32.75 15.02 -3.19
CA GLU A 178 -31.59 14.58 -3.99
C GLU A 178 -31.15 13.15 -3.63
N TYR A 179 -31.15 12.82 -2.34
CA TYR A 179 -30.83 11.49 -1.85
C TYR A 179 -31.84 10.44 -2.34
N HIS A 180 -33.13 10.73 -2.23
CA HIS A 180 -34.19 9.86 -2.73
C HIS A 180 -34.08 9.64 -4.24
N GLU A 181 -33.90 10.72 -5.00
CA GLU A 181 -33.74 10.66 -6.46
C GLU A 181 -32.53 9.82 -6.87
N THR A 182 -31.42 9.90 -6.13
CA THR A 182 -30.24 9.08 -6.39
C THR A 182 -30.53 7.58 -6.26
N ILE A 183 -31.25 7.16 -5.20
CA ILE A 183 -31.64 5.75 -5.01
C ILE A 183 -32.61 5.30 -6.11
N ILE A 184 -33.61 6.11 -6.45
CA ILE A 184 -34.56 5.79 -7.54
C ILE A 184 -33.84 5.68 -8.89
N GLN A 185 -32.88 6.57 -9.17
CA GLN A 185 -32.08 6.49 -10.38
C GLN A 185 -31.25 5.20 -10.44
N GLN A 186 -30.68 4.75 -9.32
CA GLN A 186 -29.97 3.47 -9.28
C GLN A 186 -30.90 2.28 -9.54
N LEU A 187 -32.12 2.31 -8.98
CA LEU A 187 -33.14 1.28 -9.21
C LEU A 187 -33.56 1.24 -10.69
N ASN A 188 -33.86 2.41 -11.28
CA ASN A 188 -34.26 2.51 -12.69
C ASN A 188 -33.15 2.11 -13.67
N ARG A 189 -31.89 2.26 -13.28
CA ARG A 189 -30.71 1.82 -14.07
C ARG A 189 -30.40 0.33 -13.90
N GLY A 190 -31.10 -0.38 -13.00
CA GLY A 190 -30.79 -1.78 -12.70
C GLY A 190 -29.49 -1.98 -11.89
N ILE A 191 -28.97 -0.91 -11.27
CA ILE A 191 -27.78 -0.99 -10.39
C ILE A 191 -28.15 -1.68 -9.06
N ILE A 192 -29.36 -1.42 -8.58
CA ILE A 192 -29.95 -2.06 -7.40
C ILE A 192 -31.30 -2.66 -7.77
N GLU A 193 -31.73 -3.66 -7.01
CA GLU A 193 -33.03 -4.31 -7.17
C GLU A 193 -33.77 -4.42 -5.82
N GLU A 194 -35.09 -4.52 -5.89
CA GLU A 194 -35.91 -4.74 -4.69
C GLU A 194 -35.86 -6.22 -4.27
N VAL A 195 -35.32 -6.48 -3.09
CA VAL A 195 -35.25 -7.83 -2.53
C VAL A 195 -36.47 -8.08 -1.64
N LYS A 196 -37.31 -9.05 -2.02
CA LYS A 196 -38.46 -9.46 -1.21
C LYS A 196 -37.99 -10.06 0.10
N GLU A 197 -38.57 -9.59 1.21
CA GLU A 197 -38.37 -10.15 2.55
C GLU A 197 -39.13 -11.47 2.71
N THR A 198 -38.97 -12.40 1.76
CA THR A 198 -39.51 -13.75 1.92
C THR A 198 -38.70 -14.48 2.98
N ASN A 199 -39.40 -15.21 3.85
CA ASN A 199 -38.83 -16.15 4.81
C ASN A 199 -37.88 -17.20 4.17
N SER A 200 -37.68 -17.20 2.86
CA SER A 200 -36.76 -18.04 2.09
C SER A 200 -35.28 -17.63 2.15
N LEU A 201 -34.95 -16.42 2.64
CA LEU A 201 -33.57 -16.07 3.02
C LEU A 201 -33.14 -16.79 4.32
N THR A 202 -34.04 -17.55 4.97
CA THR A 202 -33.66 -18.44 6.06
C THR A 202 -32.89 -19.64 5.51
N LYS A 203 -31.56 -19.58 5.62
CA LYS A 203 -30.64 -20.73 5.71
C LYS A 203 -30.94 -21.90 4.77
N LYS A 204 -31.18 -21.66 3.47
CA LYS A 204 -30.87 -22.71 2.50
C LYS A 204 -29.35 -22.70 2.32
N ASN A 205 -28.70 -23.72 2.88
CA ASN A 205 -27.29 -24.11 2.72
C ASN A 205 -26.28 -22.97 2.45
N ASN A 206 -25.62 -22.47 3.50
CA ASN A 206 -24.41 -21.63 3.42
C ASN A 206 -24.52 -20.26 2.71
N GLU A 207 -25.71 -19.72 2.45
CA GLU A 207 -25.83 -18.36 1.91
C GLU A 207 -25.44 -17.29 2.96
N ILE A 208 -24.47 -16.45 2.60
CA ILE A 208 -24.01 -15.31 3.41
C ILE A 208 -24.85 -14.08 3.04
N ILE A 209 -25.58 -13.53 4.01
CA ILE A 209 -26.36 -12.30 3.85
C ILE A 209 -25.71 -11.20 4.67
N HIS A 210 -25.34 -10.11 4.00
CA HIS A 210 -24.76 -8.93 4.63
C HIS A 210 -25.38 -7.66 4.04
N TYR A 211 -25.72 -6.71 4.90
CA TYR A 211 -26.33 -5.44 4.51
C TYR A 211 -25.27 -4.35 4.47
N LEU A 212 -25.18 -3.57 3.41
CA LEU A 212 -24.26 -2.43 3.35
C LEU A 212 -24.96 -1.19 3.90
N PRO A 213 -24.60 -0.68 5.08
CA PRO A 213 -25.10 0.62 5.51
C PRO A 213 -24.62 1.68 4.53
N HIS A 214 -25.45 2.68 4.28
CA HIS A 214 -25.11 3.76 3.37
C HIS A 214 -25.35 5.12 4.03
N GLN A 215 -24.57 6.12 3.60
CA GLN A 215 -24.64 7.48 4.12
C GLN A 215 -24.49 8.51 3.00
N ALA A 216 -25.12 9.67 3.19
CA ALA A 216 -24.93 10.83 2.33
C ALA A 216 -23.64 11.57 2.72
N VAL A 217 -22.73 11.74 1.77
CA VAL A 217 -21.57 12.63 1.91
C VAL A 217 -21.83 13.88 1.09
N ILE A 218 -21.83 15.03 1.77
CA ILE A 218 -22.14 16.33 1.18
C ILE A 218 -20.83 17.06 0.89
N THR A 219 -20.62 17.43 -0.37
CA THR A 219 -19.49 18.25 -0.81
C THR A 219 -20.04 19.55 -1.42
N PRO A 220 -20.30 20.58 -0.59
CA PRO A 220 -21.03 21.78 -1.02
C PRO A 220 -20.32 22.59 -2.10
N ASN A 221 -18.98 22.49 -2.17
CA ASN A 221 -18.15 23.23 -3.12
C ASN A 221 -18.01 22.55 -4.49
N LYS A 222 -18.69 21.41 -4.75
CA LYS A 222 -18.70 20.79 -6.07
C LYS A 222 -19.79 21.39 -6.94
N GLU A 223 -19.45 21.69 -8.20
CA GLU A 223 -20.39 22.26 -9.18
C GLU A 223 -21.46 21.26 -9.63
N THR A 224 -21.11 19.97 -9.76
CA THR A 224 -21.96 18.98 -10.44
C THR A 224 -22.78 18.10 -9.49
N THR A 225 -22.20 17.59 -8.40
CA THR A 225 -22.90 16.67 -7.49
C THR A 225 -22.57 17.02 -6.04
N LYS A 226 -23.50 17.72 -5.38
CA LYS A 226 -23.36 18.17 -3.99
C LYS A 226 -23.56 17.05 -2.98
N LEU A 227 -24.28 15.99 -3.34
CA LEU A 227 -24.55 14.83 -2.49
C LEU A 227 -24.16 13.52 -3.19
N ARG A 228 -23.36 12.68 -2.53
CA ARG A 228 -23.06 11.32 -2.98
C ARG A 228 -23.45 10.30 -1.92
N ILE A 229 -24.00 9.16 -2.35
CA ILE A 229 -24.30 8.03 -1.47
C ILE A 229 -23.08 7.11 -1.41
N VAL A 230 -22.60 6.82 -0.21
CA VAL A 230 -21.47 5.92 0.04
C VAL A 230 -21.97 4.68 0.76
N TYR A 231 -21.68 3.51 0.21
CA TYR A 231 -21.94 2.21 0.84
C TYR A 231 -20.71 1.77 1.64
N ASP A 232 -20.91 1.47 2.92
CA ASP A 232 -19.84 1.15 3.86
C ASP A 232 -19.69 -0.36 4.05
N ALA A 233 -18.82 -0.99 3.25
CA ALA A 233 -18.44 -2.39 3.39
C ALA A 233 -17.48 -2.66 4.56
N SER A 234 -16.94 -1.62 5.19
CA SER A 234 -16.10 -1.71 6.38
C SER A 234 -16.92 -1.65 7.67
N ALA A 235 -18.24 -1.50 7.59
CA ALA A 235 -19.11 -1.46 8.75
C ALA A 235 -19.14 -2.82 9.47
N HIS A 236 -18.66 -2.87 10.72
CA HIS A 236 -18.69 -4.08 11.52
C HIS A 236 -18.99 -3.81 13.00
N PRO A 237 -19.59 -4.77 13.72
CA PRO A 237 -19.66 -4.75 15.18
C PRO A 237 -18.26 -4.80 15.82
N LYS A 238 -18.14 -4.30 17.06
CA LYS A 238 -16.87 -4.36 17.80
C LYS A 238 -16.39 -5.82 17.90
N ASN A 239 -15.11 -6.05 17.60
CA ASN A 239 -14.45 -7.37 17.63
C ASN A 239 -15.03 -8.42 16.64
N ALA A 240 -15.68 -7.98 15.57
CA ALA A 240 -16.15 -8.86 14.49
C ALA A 240 -15.59 -8.37 13.14
N PRO A 241 -15.42 -9.27 12.15
CA PRO A 241 -14.91 -8.89 10.84
C PRO A 241 -15.94 -8.08 10.04
N SER A 242 -15.46 -7.21 9.16
CA SER A 242 -16.26 -6.54 8.13
C SER A 242 -16.33 -7.36 6.84
N LEU A 243 -17.15 -6.92 5.89
CA LEU A 243 -17.21 -7.53 4.56
C LEU A 243 -15.85 -7.48 3.86
N ASN A 244 -15.14 -6.36 3.98
CA ASN A 244 -13.79 -6.20 3.41
C ASN A 244 -12.77 -7.17 4.04
N ASP A 245 -12.93 -7.52 5.31
CA ASP A 245 -12.01 -8.45 6.01
C ASP A 245 -12.18 -9.89 5.55
N VAL A 246 -13.37 -10.27 5.07
CA VAL A 246 -13.70 -11.63 4.61
C VAL A 246 -13.66 -11.79 3.08
N LEU A 247 -13.34 -10.73 2.34
CA LEU A 247 -13.12 -10.77 0.90
C LEU A 247 -11.63 -10.64 0.58
N HIS A 248 -11.16 -11.39 -0.41
CA HIS A 248 -9.85 -11.15 -0.99
C HIS A 248 -9.87 -9.85 -1.80
N GLN A 249 -8.85 -9.02 -1.64
CA GLN A 249 -8.65 -7.82 -2.45
C GLN A 249 -8.45 -8.17 -3.94
N GLY A 250 -7.84 -9.33 -4.19
CA GLY A 250 -7.44 -9.77 -5.53
C GLY A 250 -6.21 -9.03 -6.04
N PRO A 251 -5.76 -9.38 -7.27
CA PRO A 251 -4.66 -8.71 -7.93
C PRO A 251 -4.96 -7.23 -8.23
N VAL A 252 -3.94 -6.37 -8.10
CA VAL A 252 -4.02 -4.95 -8.46
C VAL A 252 -3.72 -4.80 -9.95
N PHE A 253 -4.71 -4.36 -10.73
CA PHE A 253 -4.58 -4.12 -12.17
C PHE A 253 -4.28 -2.66 -12.54
N LEU A 254 -4.16 -1.79 -11.54
CA LEU A 254 -3.86 -0.38 -11.77
C LEU A 254 -2.43 -0.23 -12.28
N PRO A 255 -2.21 0.38 -13.46
CA PRO A 255 -0.87 0.67 -13.94
C PRO A 255 -0.17 1.64 -12.99
N GLN A 256 1.16 1.55 -12.92
CA GLN A 256 1.95 2.45 -12.09
C GLN A 256 1.78 3.88 -12.58
N ILE A 257 1.52 4.80 -11.65
CA ILE A 257 1.28 6.21 -11.98
C ILE A 257 2.47 6.82 -12.74
N CYS A 258 3.70 6.44 -12.40
CA CYS A 258 4.90 6.87 -13.11
C CYS A 258 4.88 6.45 -14.58
N ASP A 259 4.51 5.20 -14.88
CA ASP A 259 4.41 4.70 -16.25
C ASP A 259 3.34 5.42 -17.07
N ILE A 260 2.23 5.78 -16.42
CA ILE A 260 1.18 6.59 -17.04
C ILE A 260 1.73 7.98 -17.35
N LEU A 261 2.38 8.64 -16.40
CA LEU A 261 2.93 9.99 -16.56
C LEU A 261 4.04 10.06 -17.61
N LEU A 262 4.92 9.07 -17.66
CA LEU A 262 5.97 8.99 -18.68
C LEU A 262 5.36 8.84 -20.08
N ARG A 263 4.39 7.93 -20.26
CA ARG A 263 3.67 7.78 -21.54
C ARG A 263 2.87 9.02 -21.90
N PHE A 264 2.26 9.69 -20.93
CA PHE A 264 1.53 10.94 -21.16
C PHE A 264 2.43 12.05 -21.72
N ARG A 265 3.73 12.05 -21.39
CA ARG A 265 4.71 13.04 -21.84
C ARG A 265 5.34 12.75 -23.20
N THR A 266 5.10 11.59 -23.81
CA THR A 266 5.67 11.27 -25.14
C THR A 266 4.93 11.96 -26.27
N GLY A 267 3.66 12.33 -26.06
CA GLY A 267 2.85 13.06 -27.04
C GLY A 267 3.04 14.57 -26.95
N ASN A 268 3.01 15.25 -28.10
CA ASN A 268 3.03 16.72 -28.16
C ASN A 268 1.71 17.37 -27.73
N VAL A 269 0.62 16.60 -27.74
CA VAL A 269 -0.73 17.05 -27.40
C VAL A 269 -1.33 16.04 -26.43
N ALA A 270 -1.93 16.54 -25.36
CA ALA A 270 -2.57 15.71 -24.35
C ALA A 270 -4.06 16.05 -24.25
N ILE A 271 -4.90 15.02 -24.22
CA ILE A 271 -6.35 15.16 -24.05
C ILE A 271 -6.70 14.55 -22.68
N ILE A 272 -7.43 15.32 -21.88
CA ILE A 272 -7.89 14.92 -20.56
C ILE A 272 -9.42 14.99 -20.57
N SER A 273 -10.07 13.95 -20.08
CA SER A 273 -11.51 13.88 -19.91
C SER A 273 -11.82 13.12 -18.64
N ASP A 274 -12.89 13.51 -17.94
CA ASP A 274 -13.40 12.78 -16.78
C ASP A 274 -14.49 11.82 -17.25
N VAL A 275 -14.42 10.58 -16.78
CA VAL A 275 -15.42 9.55 -17.10
C VAL A 275 -16.47 9.56 -15.99
N GLU A 276 -17.66 10.07 -16.31
CA GLU A 276 -18.77 10.03 -15.37
C GLU A 276 -19.12 8.57 -15.03
N LYS A 277 -19.23 8.23 -13.74
CA LYS A 277 -19.76 6.95 -13.25
C LYS A 277 -19.02 5.70 -13.76
N ALA A 278 -17.69 5.74 -13.82
CA ALA A 278 -16.84 4.63 -14.29
C ALA A 278 -17.12 3.24 -13.64
N PHE A 279 -17.68 3.19 -12.43
CA PHE A 279 -17.99 1.94 -11.71
C PHE A 279 -19.48 1.55 -11.70
N LEU A 280 -20.37 2.40 -12.21
CA LEU A 280 -21.82 2.21 -12.22
C LEU A 280 -22.34 2.19 -13.66
N GLN A 281 -21.67 1.40 -14.51
CA GLN A 281 -22.02 1.19 -15.91
C GLN A 281 -23.22 0.27 -16.06
#